data_AF-B1N5U8-F1
#
_entry.id   AF-B1N5U8-F1
#
_cell.length_a   1.000
_cell.length_b   1.000
_cell.length_c   1.000
_cell.angle_alpha   90.00
_cell.angle_beta   90.00
_cell.angle_gamma   90.00
#
_symmetry.space_group_name_H-M   'P 1'
#
loop_
_entity.id
_entity.type
_entity.pdbx_description
1 polymer ?
#
loop_
_entity_poly.entity_id
_entity_poly.type
_entity_poly.pdbx_seq_one_letter_code
_entity_poly.pdbx_strand_id
1 'polypeptide(L)'
;MSLMKKRIKETMAKPLIGTSLQDMVKGLRSNAGNEQAFINQTIADIKKDIVTSDMKRKAICIQKLTYLEMLGQETNWSGFHIIELSAKQSFWMKRVAYLAAQICLHESDDV
;
A
#
# COMPACT_ATOMS: atom_id res chain seq x y z
N MET A 1 19.02 -22.76 14.34
CA MET A 1 18.40 -21.40 14.34
C MET A 1 18.74 -20.57 13.07
N SER A 2 18.99 -21.19 11.90
CA SER A 2 19.62 -20.53 10.73
C SER A 2 18.73 -20.40 9.48
N LEU A 3 17.78 -21.32 9.26
CA LEU A 3 16.95 -21.33 8.03
C LEU A 3 15.69 -20.46 8.13
N MET A 4 15.05 -20.42 9.29
CA MET A 4 13.81 -19.65 9.50
C MET A 4 14.06 -18.14 9.43
N LYS A 5 15.16 -17.66 10.04
CA LYS A 5 15.60 -16.26 9.95
C LYS A 5 16.00 -15.86 8.52
N LYS A 6 16.58 -16.79 7.75
CA LYS A 6 16.94 -16.59 6.33
C LYS A 6 15.69 -16.44 5.45
N ARG A 7 14.69 -17.30 5.64
CA ARG A 7 13.40 -17.25 4.93
C ARG A 7 12.62 -15.96 5.24
N ILE A 8 12.64 -15.53 6.50
CA ILE A 8 12.06 -14.25 6.92
C ILE A 8 12.77 -13.07 6.25
N LYS A 9 14.12 -13.07 6.21
CA LYS A 9 14.90 -12.03 5.49
C LYS A 9 14.60 -12.00 3.98
N GLU A 10 14.49 -13.15 3.32
CA GLU A 10 14.15 -13.23 1.88
C GLU A 10 12.71 -12.74 1.60
N THR A 11 11.76 -13.01 2.50
CA THR A 11 10.37 -12.54 2.35
C THR A 11 10.27 -11.02 2.51
N MET A 12 11.13 -10.43 3.35
CA MET A 12 11.23 -8.97 3.53
C MET A 12 12.06 -8.25 2.45
N ALA A 13 12.79 -8.97 1.58
CA ALA A 13 13.75 -8.37 0.65
C ALA A 13 13.19 -8.09 -0.76
N LYS A 14 11.91 -8.40 -1.04
CA LYS A 14 11.34 -8.18 -2.37
C LYS A 14 10.84 -6.73 -2.47
N PRO A 15 11.36 -5.89 -3.39
CA PRO A 15 10.91 -4.51 -3.54
C PRO A 15 9.41 -4.45 -3.81
N LEU A 16 8.66 -3.79 -2.92
CA LEU A 16 7.20 -3.72 -2.97
C LEU A 16 6.67 -2.96 -4.18
N ILE A 17 7.49 -2.13 -4.84
CA ILE A 17 7.16 -1.41 -6.09
C ILE A 17 6.63 -2.34 -7.19
N GLY A 18 7.18 -3.56 -7.29
CA GLY A 18 6.89 -4.49 -8.39
C GLY A 18 5.87 -5.58 -8.04
N THR A 19 5.38 -5.62 -6.81
CA THR A 19 4.50 -6.70 -6.33
C THR A 19 3.05 -6.27 -6.31
N SER A 20 2.14 -7.19 -6.58
CA SER A 20 0.70 -6.93 -6.56
C SER A 20 0.16 -6.76 -5.13
N LEU A 21 -1.07 -6.27 -4.97
CA LEU A 21 -1.79 -6.34 -3.70
C LEU A 21 -1.87 -7.77 -3.17
N GLN A 22 -2.11 -8.75 -4.06
CA GLN A 22 -2.18 -10.16 -3.70
C GLN A 22 -0.87 -10.66 -3.05
N ASP A 23 0.28 -10.21 -3.56
CA ASP A 23 1.58 -10.57 -3.00
C ASP A 23 1.79 -9.97 -1.62
N MET A 24 1.34 -8.72 -1.40
CA MET A 24 1.37 -8.09 -0.08
C MET A 24 0.53 -8.87 0.93
N VAL A 25 -0.70 -9.27 0.56
CA VAL A 25 -1.58 -10.07 1.43
C VAL A 25 -0.97 -11.43 1.74
N LYS A 26 -0.34 -12.10 0.75
CA LYS A 26 0.42 -13.34 0.99
C LYS A 26 1.59 -13.11 1.93
N GLY A 27 2.33 -12.02 1.76
CA GLY A 27 3.43 -11.62 2.63
C GLY A 27 2.97 -11.42 4.08
N LEU A 28 1.87 -10.69 4.27
CA LEU A 28 1.28 -10.47 5.59
C LEU A 28 0.92 -11.80 6.28
N ARG A 29 0.16 -12.66 5.58
CA ARG A 29 -0.25 -13.98 6.10
C ARG A 29 0.94 -14.91 6.41
N SER A 30 2.05 -14.75 5.69
CA SER A 30 3.26 -15.54 5.91
C SER A 30 4.10 -15.06 7.10
N ASN A 31 3.79 -13.86 7.65
CA ASN A 31 4.46 -13.25 8.79
C ASN A 31 3.60 -13.30 10.06
N ALA A 32 2.78 -14.35 10.24
CA ALA A 32 1.97 -14.54 11.44
C ALA A 32 2.82 -14.40 12.73
N GLY A 33 2.39 -13.54 13.65
CA GLY A 33 3.13 -13.20 14.87
C GLY A 33 4.16 -12.08 14.73
N ASN A 34 4.39 -11.57 13.50
CA ASN A 34 5.23 -10.39 13.23
C ASN A 34 4.60 -9.47 12.16
N GLU A 35 3.27 -9.43 12.13
CA GLU A 35 2.48 -8.73 11.11
C GLU A 35 2.73 -7.21 11.15
N GLN A 36 2.80 -6.63 12.35
CA GLN A 36 3.02 -5.19 12.51
C GLN A 36 4.36 -4.72 11.93
N ALA A 37 5.44 -5.50 12.09
CA ALA A 37 6.73 -5.14 11.50
C ALA A 37 6.67 -5.18 9.96
N PHE A 38 5.97 -6.17 9.41
CA PHE A 38 5.75 -6.28 7.97
C PHE A 38 4.90 -5.11 7.44
N ILE A 39 3.84 -4.73 8.16
CA ILE A 39 2.98 -3.58 7.84
C ILE A 39 3.79 -2.30 7.86
N ASN A 40 4.55 -2.03 8.93
CA ASN A 40 5.37 -0.83 9.07
C ASN A 40 6.39 -0.70 7.93
N GLN A 41 7.06 -1.81 7.58
CA GLN A 41 7.96 -1.86 6.43
C GLN A 41 7.22 -1.58 5.12
N THR A 42 6.03 -2.17 4.95
CA THR A 42 5.22 -1.97 3.76
C THR A 42 4.78 -0.52 3.59
N ILE A 43 4.36 0.15 4.68
CA ILE A 43 4.01 1.57 4.67
C ILE A 43 5.23 2.43 4.31
N ALA A 44 6.40 2.14 4.91
CA ALA A 44 7.63 2.87 4.62
C ALA A 44 8.03 2.77 3.14
N ASP A 45 7.83 1.61 2.52
CA ASP A 45 8.11 1.41 1.11
C ASP A 45 7.06 2.10 0.23
N ILE A 46 5.76 1.99 0.54
CA ILE A 46 4.69 2.71 -0.18
C ILE A 46 4.94 4.23 -0.16
N LYS A 47 5.35 4.81 0.97
CA LYS A 47 5.65 6.25 1.07
C LYS A 47 6.76 6.70 0.13
N LYS A 48 7.77 5.86 -0.13
CA LYS A 48 8.81 6.15 -1.13
C LYS A 48 8.28 6.01 -2.55
N ASP A 49 7.42 5.02 -2.77
CA ASP A 49 7.00 4.58 -4.10
C ASP A 49 5.87 5.42 -4.69
N ILE A 50 4.98 5.93 -3.83
CA ILE A 50 3.77 6.65 -4.25
C ILE A 50 4.07 7.97 -4.97
N VAL A 51 5.27 8.53 -4.81
CA VAL A 51 5.71 9.78 -5.47
C VAL A 51 6.05 9.55 -6.95
N THR A 52 5.97 8.31 -7.45
CA THR A 52 6.23 7.97 -8.85
C THR A 52 5.35 8.72 -9.86
N SER A 53 5.91 8.98 -11.04
CA SER A 53 5.18 9.50 -12.21
C SER A 53 4.40 8.40 -12.96
N ASP A 54 4.70 7.12 -12.72
CA ASP A 54 3.97 6.00 -13.29
C ASP A 54 2.64 5.80 -12.56
N MET A 55 1.56 6.27 -13.17
CA MET A 55 0.21 6.20 -12.60
C MET A 55 -0.29 4.78 -12.36
N LYS A 56 0.21 3.77 -13.09
CA LYS A 56 -0.16 2.37 -12.82
C LYS A 56 0.47 1.90 -11.50
N ARG A 57 1.74 2.23 -11.27
CA ARG A 57 2.43 1.94 -10.00
C ARG A 57 1.81 2.71 -8.84
N LYS A 58 1.48 3.99 -9.04
CA LYS A 58 0.73 4.80 -8.06
C LYS A 58 -0.60 4.15 -7.69
N ALA A 59 -1.35 3.65 -8.68
CA ALA A 59 -2.60 2.93 -8.42
C ALA A 59 -2.39 1.66 -7.58
N ILE A 60 -1.32 0.89 -7.83
CA ILE A 60 -1.01 -0.30 -7.01
C ILE A 60 -0.64 0.11 -5.57
N CYS A 61 0.13 1.19 -5.41
CA CYS A 61 0.48 1.73 -4.08
C CYS A 61 -0.78 2.12 -3.31
N ILE A 62 -1.71 2.84 -3.96
CA ILE A 62 -2.99 3.23 -3.35
C ILE A 62 -3.84 2.01 -3.00
N GLN A 63 -3.93 0.99 -3.87
CA GLN A 63 -4.65 -0.25 -3.52
C GLN A 63 -4.12 -0.94 -2.27
N LYS A 64 -2.79 -1.03 -2.16
CA LYS A 64 -2.11 -1.59 -0.99
C LYS A 64 -2.42 -0.77 0.26
N LEU A 65 -2.36 0.54 0.12
CA LEU A 65 -2.64 1.47 1.21
C LEU A 65 -4.08 1.37 1.70
N THR A 66 -5.06 1.31 0.79
CA THR A 66 -6.48 1.11 1.13
C THR A 66 -6.68 -0.17 1.93
N TYR A 67 -5.97 -1.25 1.59
CA TYR A 67 -6.03 -2.49 2.38
C TYR A 67 -5.44 -2.34 3.78
N LEU A 68 -4.36 -1.58 3.93
CA LEU A 68 -3.75 -1.30 5.23
C LEU A 68 -4.64 -0.41 6.10
N GLU A 69 -5.31 0.58 5.51
CA GLU A 69 -6.32 1.41 6.21
C GLU A 69 -7.48 0.55 6.73
N MET A 70 -7.96 -0.43 5.93
CA MET A 70 -8.96 -1.41 6.40
C MET A 70 -8.46 -2.30 7.55
N LEU A 71 -7.14 -2.41 7.75
CA LEU A 71 -6.54 -3.08 8.91
C LEU A 71 -6.27 -2.13 10.09
N GLY A 72 -6.72 -0.87 9.99
CA GLY A 72 -6.60 0.15 11.04
C GLY A 72 -5.27 0.89 11.05
N GLN A 73 -4.55 0.96 9.93
CA GLN A 73 -3.35 1.81 9.81
C GLN A 73 -3.73 3.21 9.34
N GLU A 74 -3.12 4.25 9.89
CA GLU A 74 -3.41 5.64 9.50
C GLU A 74 -2.76 6.03 8.16
N THR A 75 -3.58 6.52 7.21
CA THR A 75 -3.11 6.88 5.85
C THR A 75 -3.47 8.29 5.38
N ASN A 76 -3.78 9.22 6.29
CA ASN A 76 -4.17 10.62 5.99
C ASN A 76 -3.18 11.36 5.06
N TRP A 77 -1.89 11.02 5.09
CA TRP A 77 -0.86 11.59 4.22
C TRP A 77 -1.04 11.29 2.72
N SER A 78 -1.96 10.38 2.35
CA SER A 78 -2.14 9.91 0.98
C SER A 78 -3.20 10.66 0.19
N GLY A 79 -3.93 11.59 0.80
CA GLY A 79 -5.11 12.21 0.20
C GLY A 79 -4.85 12.87 -1.16
N PHE A 80 -3.77 13.65 -1.26
CA PHE A 80 -3.35 14.24 -2.54
C PHE A 80 -3.14 13.19 -3.64
N HIS A 81 -2.47 12.07 -3.32
CA HIS A 81 -2.18 11.03 -4.30
C HIS A 81 -3.45 10.31 -4.79
N ILE A 82 -4.45 10.16 -3.92
CA ILE A 82 -5.76 9.61 -4.27
C ILE A 82 -6.49 10.54 -5.24
N ILE A 83 -6.51 11.84 -4.97
CA ILE A 83 -7.13 12.85 -5.85
C ILE A 83 -6.39 12.94 -7.19
N GLU A 84 -5.06 12.93 -7.15
CA GLU A 84 -4.23 12.95 -8.36
C GLU A 84 -4.52 11.75 -9.28
N LEU A 85 -4.77 10.56 -8.69
CA LEU A 85 -5.14 9.36 -9.43
C LEU A 85 -6.57 9.44 -9.98
N SER A 86 -7.51 10.03 -9.23
CA SER A 86 -8.92 10.16 -9.64
C SER A 86 -9.09 11.07 -10.87
N ALA A 87 -8.19 12.04 -11.03
CA ALA A 87 -8.17 12.96 -12.18
C ALA A 87 -7.79 12.29 -13.51
N LYS A 88 -7.31 11.03 -13.51
CA LYS A 88 -6.92 10.32 -14.74
C LYS A 88 -8.12 9.75 -15.49
N GLN A 89 -8.10 9.80 -16.81
CA GLN A 89 -9.18 9.30 -17.68
C GLN A 89 -9.16 7.76 -17.89
N SER A 90 -8.73 7.01 -16.88
CA SER A 90 -8.71 5.54 -16.91
C SER A 90 -9.71 4.98 -15.92
N PHE A 91 -10.65 4.15 -16.39
CA PHE A 91 -11.69 3.54 -15.55
C PHE A 91 -11.10 2.76 -14.36
N TRP A 92 -10.05 1.96 -14.63
CA TRP A 92 -9.35 1.19 -13.59
C TRP A 92 -8.79 2.10 -12.49
N MET A 93 -8.12 3.19 -12.87
CA MET A 93 -7.53 4.13 -11.92
C MET A 93 -8.60 4.87 -11.12
N LYS A 94 -9.67 5.32 -11.78
CA LYS A 94 -10.82 5.95 -11.11
C LYS A 94 -11.47 5.01 -10.11
N ARG A 95 -11.71 3.75 -10.47
CA ARG A 95 -12.28 2.75 -9.57
C ARG A 95 -11.44 2.59 -8.30
N VAL A 96 -10.12 2.53 -8.44
CA VAL A 96 -9.19 2.44 -7.31
C VAL A 96 -9.24 3.72 -6.46
N ALA A 97 -9.14 4.87 -7.10
CA ALA A 97 -9.11 6.16 -6.42
C ALA A 97 -10.40 6.43 -5.65
N TYR A 98 -11.57 6.13 -6.24
CA TYR A 98 -12.84 6.33 -5.55
C TYR A 98 -13.04 5.38 -4.37
N LEU A 99 -12.58 4.12 -4.49
CA LEU A 99 -12.60 3.21 -3.34
C LEU A 99 -11.67 3.72 -2.23
N ALA A 100 -10.46 4.15 -2.58
CA ALA A 100 -9.52 4.72 -1.63
C ALA A 100 -10.06 6.00 -0.99
N ALA A 101 -10.72 6.87 -1.75
CA ALA A 101 -11.34 8.09 -1.24
C ALA A 101 -12.39 7.80 -0.17
N GLN A 102 -13.19 6.74 -0.32
CA GLN A 102 -14.20 6.38 0.69
C GLN A 102 -13.61 5.79 1.98
N ILE A 103 -12.41 5.20 1.88
CA ILE A 103 -11.79 4.48 3.00
C ILE A 103 -10.76 5.36 3.72
N CYS A 104 -10.00 6.18 2.97
CA CYS A 104 -8.83 6.89 3.44
C CYS A 104 -9.00 8.42 3.53
N LEU A 105 -10.08 9.00 3.00
CA LEU A 105 -10.35 10.44 3.13
C LEU A 105 -11.47 10.66 4.14
N HIS A 106 -11.21 11.48 5.14
CA HIS A 106 -12.16 11.88 6.16
C HIS A 106 -12.47 13.38 6.04
N GLU A 107 -13.63 13.81 6.53
CA GLU A 107 -14.07 15.22 6.46
C GLU A 107 -13.10 16.19 7.16
N SER A 108 -12.29 15.69 8.10
CA SER A 108 -11.26 16.44 8.81
C SER A 108 -9.95 16.59 8.04
N ASP A 109 -9.78 15.88 6.92
CA ASP A 109 -8.56 15.98 6.14
C ASP A 109 -8.59 17.27 5.31
N ASP A 110 -7.75 18.23 5.67
CA ASP A 110 -7.48 19.41 4.85
C ASP A 110 -6.68 18.98 3.61
N VAL A 111 -7.35 18.83 2.47
CA VAL A 111 -6.71 18.49 1.18
C VAL A 111 -6.73 19.66 0.20
#